data_AF-A0A7S3IZ27-F1
#
_entry.id   AF-A0A7S3IZ27-F1
#
_cell.length_a   1.000
_cell.length_b   1.000
_cell.length_c   1.000
_cell.angle_alpha   90.00
_cell.angle_beta   90.00
_cell.angle_gamma   90.00
#
_symmetry.space_group_name_H-M   'P 1'
#
loop_
_entity.id
_entity.type
_entity.pdbx_description
1 polymer ?
#
loop_
_entity_poly.entity_id
_entity_poly.type
_entity_poly.pdbx_seq_one_letter_code
_entity_poly.pdbx_strand_id
1 'polypeptide(L)'
;FVIFASFLLLLAHSMFLTFNPCEQCYQGLLPMILIGVAYSIYGAALWPMVPIIIKEEHLGTAFGITIAFQNAGLAFGSNIVGLIKSNTVGYHLVIVFLIGVCIIGIVSGVFIYFLNIKHHDCDLQKPTQDIMRA
;
A
#
# COMPACT_ATOMS: atom_id res chain seq x y z
N PHE A 1 -10.11 -5.51 -0.80
CA PHE A 1 -8.79 -5.96 -1.27
C PHE A 1 -7.63 -5.23 -0.60
N VAL A 2 -7.61 -3.89 -0.58
CA VAL A 2 -6.50 -3.11 0.00
C VAL A 2 -6.23 -3.44 1.47
N ILE A 3 -7.26 -3.47 2.32
CA ILE A 3 -7.11 -3.83 3.75
C ILE A 3 -6.47 -5.22 3.93
N PHE A 4 -6.89 -6.22 3.13
CA PHE A 4 -6.34 -7.57 3.18
C PHE A 4 -4.85 -7.60 2.77
N ALA A 5 -4.49 -6.90 1.70
CA ALA A 5 -3.09 -6.77 1.29
C ALA A 5 -2.23 -6.09 2.38
N SER A 6 -2.77 -5.05 3.03
CA SER A 6 -2.09 -4.37 4.14
C SER A 6 -1.88 -5.27 5.36
N PHE A 7 -2.84 -6.16 5.68
CA PHE A 7 -2.65 -7.17 6.74
C PHE A 7 -1.56 -8.19 6.38
N LEU A 8 -1.49 -8.65 5.13
CA LEU A 8 -0.42 -9.54 4.67
C LEU A 8 0.96 -8.87 4.74
N LEU A 9 1.06 -7.60 4.37
CA LEU A 9 2.28 -6.80 4.51
C LEU A 9 2.71 -6.67 5.98
N LEU A 10 1.77 -6.38 6.88
CA LEU A 10 2.03 -6.28 8.31
C LEU A 10 2.57 -7.62 8.85
N LEU A 11 1.93 -8.74 8.48
CA LEU A 11 2.38 -10.07 8.87
C LEU A 11 3.81 -10.34 8.37
N ALA A 12 4.09 -10.08 7.08
CA ALA A 12 5.40 -10.33 6.50
C ALA A 12 6.53 -9.54 7.20
N HIS A 13 6.29 -8.27 7.52
CA HIS A 13 7.28 -7.45 8.24
C HIS A 13 7.43 -7.87 9.71
N SER A 14 6.35 -8.30 10.37
CA SER A 14 6.44 -8.86 11.73
C SER A 14 7.27 -10.14 11.79
N MET A 15 7.19 -10.97 10.75
CA MET A 15 8.01 -12.18 10.63
C MET A 15 9.50 -11.83 10.49
N PHE A 16 9.84 -10.79 9.72
CA PHE A 16 11.22 -10.28 9.64
C PHE A 16 11.80 -9.84 10.99
N LEU A 17 10.96 -9.39 11.93
CA LEU A 17 11.40 -9.00 13.27
C LEU A 17 11.78 -10.21 14.13
N THR A 18 11.13 -11.36 13.90
CA THR A 18 11.33 -12.59 14.69
C THR A 18 12.47 -13.48 14.17
N PHE A 19 12.95 -13.24 12.95
CA PHE A 19 14.03 -14.05 12.36
C PHE A 19 15.39 -13.57 12.84
N ASN A 20 16.17 -14.50 13.42
CA ASN A 20 17.55 -14.25 13.79
C ASN A 20 18.40 -13.99 12.53
N PRO A 21 19.39 -13.07 12.60
CA PRO A 21 20.31 -12.81 11.49
C PRO A 21 21.24 -14.00 11.30
N CYS A 22 20.80 -14.97 10.50
CA CYS A 22 21.54 -16.16 10.11
C CYS A 22 21.81 -16.05 8.60
N GLU A 23 23.08 -15.97 8.20
CA GLU A 23 23.49 -15.73 6.80
C GLU A 23 23.14 -16.87 5.83
N GLN A 24 22.73 -18.05 6.32
CA GLN A 24 22.38 -19.20 5.47
C GLN A 24 20.99 -19.78 5.73
N CYS A 25 20.14 -19.07 6.47
CA CYS A 25 18.81 -19.55 6.77
C CYS A 25 17.82 -19.11 5.67
N TYR A 26 17.24 -20.09 4.97
CA TYR A 26 16.13 -19.91 4.02
C TYR A 26 14.84 -19.33 4.67
N GLN A 27 14.87 -19.09 5.97
CA GLN A 27 13.76 -18.53 6.75
C GLN A 27 13.27 -17.17 6.21
N GLY A 28 14.13 -16.40 5.54
CA GLY A 28 13.77 -15.14 4.89
C GLY A 28 12.94 -15.27 3.61
N LEU A 29 12.80 -16.46 3.02
CA LEU A 29 12.04 -16.59 1.76
C LEU A 29 10.53 -16.42 1.98
N LEU A 30 9.99 -17.05 3.03
CA LEU A 30 8.57 -16.99 3.31
C LEU A 30 8.03 -15.55 3.42
N PRO A 31 8.63 -14.64 4.21
CA PRO A 31 8.17 -13.26 4.26
C PRO A 31 8.40 -12.49 2.95
N MET A 32 9.43 -12.81 2.15
CA MET A 32 9.62 -12.21 0.82
C MET A 32 8.51 -12.60 -0.16
N ILE A 33 8.10 -13.88 -0.17
CA ILE A 33 6.97 -14.35 -0.98
C ILE A 33 5.69 -13.63 -0.56
N LEU A 34 5.45 -13.51 0.76
CA LEU A 34 4.27 -12.82 1.28
C LEU A 34 4.22 -11.34 0.87
N ILE A 35 5.36 -10.63 0.91
CA ILE A 35 5.44 -9.25 0.41
C ILE A 35 5.09 -9.19 -1.08
N GLY A 36 5.62 -10.11 -1.90
CA GLY A 36 5.32 -10.17 -3.32
C GLY A 36 3.83 -10.36 -3.60
N VAL A 37 3.19 -11.34 -2.93
CA VAL A 37 1.75 -11.59 -3.06
C VAL A 37 0.94 -10.37 -2.64
N ALA A 38 1.28 -9.75 -1.51
CA ALA A 38 0.58 -8.57 -1.02
C ALA A 38 0.73 -7.37 -1.99
N TYR A 39 1.92 -7.15 -2.55
CA TYR A 39 2.17 -6.09 -3.51
C TYR A 39 1.39 -6.29 -4.82
N SER A 40 1.30 -7.53 -5.31
CA SER A 40 0.48 -7.84 -6.48
C SER A 40 -1.01 -7.56 -6.25
N ILE A 41 -1.57 -7.95 -5.09
CA ILE A 41 -2.97 -7.65 -4.75
C ILE A 41 -3.17 -6.14 -4.65
N TYR A 42 -2.22 -5.42 -4.03
CA TYR A 42 -2.28 -3.98 -3.90
C TYR A 42 -2.26 -3.29 -5.26
N GLY A 43 -1.32 -3.64 -6.15
CA GLY A 43 -1.24 -3.07 -7.50
C GLY A 43 -2.46 -3.39 -8.36
N ALA A 44 -2.94 -4.63 -8.31
CA ALA A 44 -4.14 -5.07 -9.03
C ALA A 44 -5.42 -4.38 -8.56
N ALA A 45 -5.49 -3.97 -7.29
CA ALA A 45 -6.64 -3.24 -6.76
C ALA A 45 -6.49 -1.72 -6.94
N LEU A 46 -5.30 -1.15 -6.76
CA LEU A 46 -5.11 0.30 -6.68
C LEU A 46 -5.19 1.01 -8.02
N TRP A 47 -4.44 0.55 -9.00
CA TRP A 47 -4.34 1.22 -10.29
C TRP A 47 -5.66 1.29 -11.08
N PRO A 48 -6.53 0.27 -11.11
CA PRO A 48 -7.82 0.38 -11.78
C PRO A 48 -8.83 1.26 -11.04
N MET A 49 -8.62 1.63 -9.77
CA MET A 49 -9.54 2.56 -9.09
C MET A 49 -9.53 3.96 -9.69
N VAL A 50 -8.37 4.43 -10.19
CA VAL A 50 -8.23 5.77 -10.79
C VAL A 50 -9.15 5.96 -12.01
N PRO A 51 -9.13 5.08 -13.04
CA PRO A 51 -10.01 5.22 -14.19
C PRO A 51 -11.49 4.99 -13.90
N ILE A 52 -11.82 4.27 -12.82
CA ILE A 52 -13.22 4.02 -12.44
C ILE A 52 -13.86 5.28 -11.82
N ILE A 53 -13.07 6.08 -11.10
CA ILE A 53 -13.58 7.23 -10.33
C ILE A 53 -13.52 8.55 -11.11
N ILE A 54 -12.56 8.67 -12.04
CA ILE A 54 -12.26 9.93 -12.74
C ILE A 54 -12.84 9.92 -14.16
N LYS A 55 -13.36 11.07 -14.60
CA LYS A 55 -13.80 11.29 -15.99
C LYS A 55 -12.65 11.13 -16.98
N GLU A 56 -12.94 10.58 -18.16
CA GLU A 56 -11.95 10.27 -19.20
C GLU A 56 -11.08 11.47 -19.62
N GLU A 57 -11.68 12.66 -19.71
CA GLU A 57 -11.00 13.92 -20.06
C GLU A 57 -9.92 14.35 -19.06
N HIS A 58 -9.99 13.87 -17.81
CA HIS A 58 -9.04 14.21 -16.74
C HIS A 58 -8.16 13.03 -16.32
N LEU A 59 -8.24 11.90 -17.03
CA LEU A 59 -7.56 10.67 -16.69
C LEU A 59 -6.04 10.84 -16.62
N GLY A 60 -5.45 11.49 -17.62
CA GLY A 60 -4.00 11.71 -17.70
C GLY A 60 -3.48 12.56 -16.54
N THR A 61 -4.20 13.62 -16.17
CA THR A 61 -3.86 14.47 -15.03
C THR A 61 -4.00 13.71 -13.71
N ALA A 62 -5.05 12.91 -13.55
CA ALA A 62 -5.25 12.10 -12.35
C ALA A 62 -4.14 11.05 -12.14
N PHE A 63 -3.73 10.35 -13.20
CA PHE A 63 -2.57 9.46 -13.14
C PHE A 63 -1.27 10.21 -12.86
N GLY A 64 -1.05 11.36 -13.52
CA GLY A 64 0.14 12.19 -13.30
C GLY A 64 0.28 12.64 -11.84
N ILE A 65 -0.81 13.14 -11.24
CA ILE A 65 -0.83 13.56 -9.83
C ILE A 65 -0.60 12.34 -8.92
N THR A 66 -1.29 11.22 -9.16
CA THR A 66 -1.16 10.00 -8.33
C THR A 66 0.27 9.48 -8.32
N ILE A 67 0.90 9.38 -9.49
CA ILE A 67 2.29 8.94 -9.64
C ILE A 67 3.27 9.94 -9.03
N ALA A 68 3.04 11.25 -9.19
CA ALA A 68 3.89 12.27 -8.57
C ALA A 68 3.89 12.14 -7.04
N PHE A 69 2.71 11.94 -6.43
CA PHE A 69 2.60 11.67 -4.99
C PHE A 69 3.29 10.36 -4.59
N GLN A 70 3.15 9.28 -5.37
CA GLN A 70 3.83 8.02 -5.11
C GLN A 70 5.35 8.18 -5.14
N ASN A 71 5.89 8.90 -6.14
CA ASN A 71 7.32 9.16 -6.28
C ASN A 71 7.85 10.02 -5.13
N ALA A 72 7.09 11.03 -4.69
CA ALA A 72 7.44 11.80 -3.50
C ALA A 72 7.51 10.89 -2.25
N GLY A 73 6.52 10.01 -2.08
CA GLY A 73 6.52 9.01 -1.00
C GLY A 73 7.74 8.09 -1.04
N LEU A 74 8.13 7.61 -2.22
CA LEU A 74 9.33 6.80 -2.40
C LEU A 74 10.62 7.58 -2.09
N ALA A 75 10.70 8.85 -2.51
CA ALA A 75 11.85 9.71 -2.22
C ALA A 75 11.99 9.94 -0.71
N PHE A 76 10.93 10.37 -0.03
CA PHE A 76 10.97 10.62 1.41
C PHE A 76 11.16 9.32 2.21
N GLY A 77 10.39 8.28 1.89
CA GLY A 77 10.45 6.99 2.57
C GLY A 77 11.84 6.36 2.48
N SER A 78 12.45 6.36 1.30
CA SER A 78 13.80 5.80 1.11
C SER A 78 14.87 6.59 1.86
N ASN A 79 14.77 7.93 1.88
CA ASN A 79 15.69 8.77 2.65
C ASN A 79 15.57 8.52 4.17
N ILE A 80 14.35 8.39 4.70
CA ILE A 80 14.14 8.10 6.14
C ILE A 80 14.72 6.74 6.50
N VAL A 81 14.46 5.71 5.69
CA VAL A 81 15.04 4.36 5.88
C VAL A 81 16.57 4.42 5.87
N GLY A 82 17.16 5.17 4.93
CA GLY A 82 18.61 5.37 4.85
C GLY A 82 19.18 6.04 6.10
N LEU A 83 18.52 7.10 6.60
CA LEU A 83 18.93 7.79 7.82
C LEU A 83 18.86 6.88 9.05
N ILE A 84 17.77 6.11 9.21
CA ILE A 84 17.62 5.16 10.31
C ILE A 84 18.72 4.10 10.25
N LYS A 85 18.97 3.55 9.05
CA LYS A 85 20.01 2.53 8.86
C LYS A 85 21.41 3.05 9.16
N SER A 86 21.72 4.29 8.77
CA SER A 86 23.04 4.89 9.02
C SER A 86 23.35 5.12 10.50
N ASN A 87 22.33 5.28 11.35
CA ASN A 87 22.48 5.56 12.78
C ASN A 87 22.35 4.32 13.66
N THR A 88 22.12 3.13 13.08
CA THR A 88 21.75 1.93 13.85
C THR A 88 22.53 0.70 13.39
N VAL A 89 22.97 -0.11 14.34
CA VAL A 89 23.61 -1.40 14.05
C VAL A 89 22.52 -2.45 13.88
N GLY A 90 22.22 -2.80 12.62
CA GLY A 90 21.22 -3.81 12.25
C GLY A 90 20.04 -3.26 11.44
N TYR A 91 18.98 -4.07 11.30
CA TYR A 91 17.77 -3.71 10.54
C TYR A 91 16.50 -3.67 11.40
N HIS A 92 16.59 -3.94 12.70
CA HIS A 92 15.44 -4.00 13.59
C HIS A 92 14.63 -2.70 13.57
N LEU A 93 15.29 -1.55 13.72
CA LEU A 93 14.60 -0.25 13.72
C LEU A 93 14.00 0.12 12.36
N VAL A 94 14.62 -0.30 11.26
CA VAL A 94 14.06 -0.14 9.92
C VAL A 94 12.78 -0.96 9.77
N ILE A 95 12.79 -2.21 10.22
CA ILE A 95 11.62 -3.09 10.16
C ILE A 95 10.48 -2.54 11.03
N VAL A 96 10.77 -2.04 12.24
CA VAL A 96 9.78 -1.38 13.11
C VAL A 96 9.18 -0.14 12.43
N PHE A 97 10.00 0.67 11.76
CA PHE A 97 9.52 1.81 10.98
C PHE A 97 8.57 1.36 9.84
N LEU A 98 8.94 0.32 9.09
CA LEU A 98 8.11 -0.23 8.00
C LEU A 98 6.77 -0.79 8.52
N ILE A 99 6.78 -1.46 9.69
CA ILE A 99 5.56 -1.90 10.39
C ILE A 99 4.68 -0.69 10.73
N GLY A 100 5.27 0.40 11.24
CA GLY A 100 4.55 1.63 11.54
C GLY A 100 3.83 2.21 10.32
N VAL A 101 4.50 2.25 9.16
CA VAL A 101 3.89 2.69 7.90
C VAL A 101 2.75 1.76 7.47
N CYS A 102 2.89 0.45 7.66
CA CYS A 102 1.81 -0.52 7.39
C CYS A 102 0.57 -0.26 8.26
N ILE A 103 0.75 0.04 9.55
CA ILE A 103 -0.34 0.35 10.47
C ILE A 103 -1.08 1.62 10.01
N ILE A 104 -0.35 2.68 9.63
CA ILE A 104 -0.95 3.90 9.08
C ILE A 104 -1.79 3.59 7.84
N GLY A 105 -1.30 2.71 6.95
CA GLY A 105 -2.03 2.24 5.78
C GLY A 105 -3.31 1.46 6.11
N ILE A 106 -3.29 0.63 7.16
CA ILE A 106 -4.49 -0.08 7.62
C ILE A 106 -5.51 0.92 8.18
N VAL A 107 -5.06 1.87 9.00
CA VAL A 107 -5.93 2.91 9.58
C VAL A 107 -6.60 3.74 8.49
N SER A 108 -5.84 4.18 7.47
CA SER A 108 -6.42 4.93 6.35
C SER A 108 -7.40 4.09 5.53
N GLY A 109 -7.09 2.81 5.28
CA GLY A 109 -8.01 1.89 4.60
C GLY A 109 -9.32 1.66 5.36
N VAL A 110 -9.23 1.49 6.69
CA VAL A 110 -10.40 1.36 7.57
C VAL A 110 -11.20 2.65 7.61
N PHE A 111 -10.54 3.81 7.66
CA PHE A 111 -11.20 5.11 7.61
C PHE A 111 -11.99 5.30 6.31
N ILE A 112 -11.41 4.96 5.16
CA ILE A 112 -12.11 4.99 3.86
C ILE A 112 -13.31 4.03 3.86
N TYR A 113 -13.16 2.83 4.44
CA TYR A 113 -14.27 1.87 4.55
C TYR A 113 -15.43 2.43 5.39
N PHE A 114 -15.16 3.09 6.51
CA PHE A 114 -16.19 3.74 7.32
C PHE A 114 -16.85 4.92 6.61
N LEU A 115 -16.07 5.74 5.88
CA LEU A 115 -16.63 6.82 5.07
C LEU A 115 -17.55 6.26 3.99
N ASN A 116 -17.17 5.15 3.35
CA ASN A 116 -18.01 4.47 2.38
C ASN A 116 -19.33 4.03 3.01
N ILE A 117 -19.30 3.37 4.19
CA ILE A 117 -20.51 2.95 4.93
C ILE A 117 -21.43 4.13 5.24
N LYS A 118 -20.85 5.22 5.75
CA LYS A 118 -21.62 6.39 6.19
C LYS A 118 -22.27 7.17 5.04
N HIS A 119 -21.71 7.09 3.83
CA HIS A 119 -22.21 7.76 2.64
C HIS A 119 -22.95 6.83 1.67
N HIS A 120 -23.48 5.69 2.13
CA HIS A 120 -24.27 4.73 1.32
C HIS A 120 -25.47 5.34 0.57
N ASP A 121 -25.96 6.53 0.96
CA ASP A 121 -27.09 7.21 0.32
C ASP A 121 -26.72 8.15 -0.84
N CYS A 122 -25.43 8.37 -1.11
CA CYS A 122 -24.98 9.20 -2.24
C CYS A 122 -24.27 8.36 -3.30
N ASP A 123 -25.02 7.47 -3.93
CA ASP A 123 -24.94 7.12 -5.36
C ASP A 123 -23.61 7.41 -6.11
N LEU A 124 -22.56 6.65 -5.78
CA LEU A 124 -21.24 6.69 -6.44
C LEU A 124 -21.13 5.70 -7.62
N GLN A 125 -22.23 5.05 -8.03
CA GLN A 125 -22.27 4.08 -9.14
C GLN A 125 -23.00 4.56 -10.40
N LYS A 126 -23.64 5.73 -10.38
CA LYS A 126 -24.36 6.23 -11.57
C LYS A 126 -23.54 6.53 -12.83
N PRO A 127 -22.23 6.89 -12.83
CA PRO A 127 -21.58 7.26 -14.08
C PRO A 127 -21.30 6.07 -15.02
N THR A 128 -21.33 4.82 -14.52
CA THR A 128 -20.96 3.64 -15.33
C THR A 128 -22.14 3.09 -16.16
N GLN A 129 -23.39 3.35 -15.77
CA GLN A 129 -24.53 2.85 -16.55
C GLN A 129 -24.77 3.61 -17.85
N ASP A 130 -24.34 4.88 -17.94
CA ASP A 130 -24.52 5.69 -19.15
C ASP A 130 -23.44 5.41 -20.21
N ILE A 131 -22.22 5.03 -19.80
CA ILE A 131 -21.11 4.70 -20.73
C ILE A 131 -21.28 3.30 -21.34
N MET A 132 -21.95 2.37 -20.66
CA MET A 132 -22.28 1.04 -21.22
C MET A 132 -23.56 1.03 -22.07
N ARG A 133 -24.26 2.17 -22.20
CA ARG A 133 -25.51 2.31 -22.97
C ARG A 133 -25.37 3.18 -24.23
N ALA A 134 -24.19 3.73 -24.51
CA ALA A 134 -23.85 4.45 -25.73
C ALA A 134 -22.91 3.61 -26.61
#